data_AF-A0A7L4P223-F1
#
_entry.id   AF-A0A7L4P223-F1
#
_cell.length_a   1.000
_cell.length_b   1.000
_cell.length_c   1.000
_cell.angle_alpha   90.00
_cell.angle_beta   90.00
_cell.angle_gamma   90.00
#
_symmetry.space_group_name_H-M   'P 1'
#
loop_
_entity.id
_entity.type
_entity.pdbx_description
1 polymer ?
#
loop_
_entity_poly.entity_id
_entity_poly.type
_entity_poly.pdbx_seq_one_letter_code
_entity_poly.pdbx_strand_id
1 'polypeptide(L)'
;MGKFIALVILGGFLAVGLKKLRITNETEDFHELPENESEDHRKWWSGLSPRNQTIAICSASLLSIILIISVICLLTPVENSTLLGLNFNPSNGFVNADYTDSGEMIVCIANNTTQCLINGSSEVNATVTITSSDLGIYNQTIPLDAENNFAYNINIPKNVSIIKITLYATKSAKKDRYINFFIKKQ
;
A
#
# COMPACT_ATOMS: atom_id res chain seq x y z
N MET A 1 -0.52 12.13 -4.59
CA MET A 1 0.44 13.07 -5.23
C MET A 1 0.93 14.20 -4.30
N GLY A 2 0.14 14.70 -3.33
CA GLY A 2 0.54 15.84 -2.48
C GLY A 2 1.69 15.63 -1.48
N LYS A 3 2.07 14.38 -1.15
CA LYS A 3 3.10 14.09 -0.14
C LYS A 3 4.55 14.14 -0.65
N PHE A 4 4.77 13.98 -1.96
CA PHE A 4 6.11 14.05 -2.56
C PHE A 4 6.58 15.49 -2.78
N ILE A 5 5.65 16.44 -2.95
CA ILE A 5 5.98 17.86 -3.20
C ILE A 5 6.58 18.51 -1.94
N ALA A 6 6.10 18.15 -0.75
CA ALA A 6 6.63 18.68 0.51
C ALA A 6 8.10 18.29 0.77
N LEU A 7 8.52 17.09 0.34
CA LEU A 7 9.87 16.56 0.61
C LEU A 7 10.92 17.10 -0.36
N VAL A 8 10.54 17.36 -1.62
CA VAL A 8 11.41 18.01 -2.61
C VAL A 8 11.62 19.50 -2.30
N ILE A 9 10.59 20.19 -1.76
CA ILE A 9 10.72 21.59 -1.33
C ILE A 9 11.69 21.71 -0.15
N LEU A 10 11.61 20.81 0.85
CA LEU A 10 12.51 20.87 2.02
C LEU A 10 13.98 20.54 1.66
N GLY A 11 14.21 19.59 0.75
CA GLY A 11 15.56 19.26 0.26
C GLY A 11 16.17 20.33 -0.64
N GLY A 12 15.35 20.99 -1.46
CA GLY A 12 15.79 22.11 -2.32
C GLY A 12 16.17 23.37 -1.53
N PHE A 13 15.47 23.66 -0.43
CA PHE A 13 15.76 24.83 0.41
C PHE A 13 17.12 24.74 1.10
N LEU A 14 17.57 23.55 1.51
CA LEU A 14 18.87 23.37 2.15
C LEU A 14 20.05 23.48 1.17
N ALA A 15 19.87 23.11 -0.10
CA ALA A 15 20.92 23.22 -1.12
C ALA A 15 21.06 24.64 -1.70
N VAL A 16 19.98 25.42 -1.75
CA VAL A 16 19.99 26.80 -2.29
C VAL A 16 20.34 27.84 -1.21
N GLY A 17 20.04 27.57 0.07
CA GLY A 17 20.30 28.49 1.18
C GLY A 17 21.79 28.83 1.42
N LEU A 18 22.71 27.94 1.06
CA LEU A 18 24.16 28.17 1.24
C LEU A 18 24.81 28.99 0.12
N LYS A 19 24.19 29.06 -1.08
CA LYS A 19 24.78 29.79 -2.22
C LYS A 19 24.32 31.25 -2.31
N LYS A 20 23.23 31.62 -1.61
CA LYS A 20 22.60 32.95 -1.70
C LYS A 20 22.75 33.82 -0.43
N LEU A 21 23.67 33.47 0.48
CA LEU A 21 24.05 34.30 1.64
C LEU A 21 25.27 35.21 1.35
N ARG A 22 25.52 35.51 0.08
CA ARG A 22 26.36 36.61 -0.36
C ARG A 22 25.45 37.52 -1.18
N ILE A 23 25.18 38.70 -0.65
CA ILE A 23 24.31 39.77 -1.20
C ILE A 23 22.85 39.62 -0.74
N THR A 24 22.46 40.34 0.32
CA THR A 24 21.52 41.48 0.31
C THR A 24 21.35 41.98 1.75
N ASN A 25 21.67 43.26 1.98
CA ASN A 25 21.26 44.03 3.16
C ASN A 25 19.74 44.20 3.13
N GLU A 26 19.05 43.98 4.24
CA GLU A 26 18.06 44.91 4.82
C GLU A 26 17.34 44.26 6.01
N THR A 27 17.10 45.12 6.99
CA THR A 27 16.54 44.92 8.32
C THR A 27 15.11 44.40 8.29
N GLU A 28 14.86 43.20 8.80
CA GLU A 28 13.55 42.82 9.33
C GLU A 28 13.74 42.01 10.62
N ASP A 29 13.08 42.48 11.68
CA ASP A 29 13.07 41.99 13.05
C ASP A 29 12.76 40.48 13.12
N PHE A 30 13.80 39.68 13.35
CA PHE A 30 13.66 38.39 14.01
C PHE A 30 14.19 38.57 15.42
N HIS A 31 13.38 38.23 16.42
CA HIS A 31 13.79 38.19 17.83
C HIS A 31 15.22 37.68 17.95
N GLU A 32 16.13 38.58 18.34
CA GLU A 32 17.55 38.31 18.49
C GLU A 32 17.72 37.13 19.45
N LEU A 33 18.19 36.00 18.91
CA LEU A 33 18.89 35.02 19.73
C LEU A 33 20.03 35.77 20.44
N PRO A 34 20.23 35.58 21.76
CA PRO A 34 21.24 36.33 22.49
C PRO A 34 22.59 36.21 21.77
N GLU A 35 23.13 37.34 21.31
CA GLU A 35 24.34 37.44 20.46
C GLU A 35 25.50 36.57 20.99
N ASN A 36 25.59 36.44 22.31
CA ASN A 36 26.62 35.70 23.03
C ASN A 36 26.68 34.20 22.67
N GLU A 37 25.53 33.53 22.50
CA GLU A 37 25.53 32.09 22.16
C GLU A 37 25.98 31.87 20.70
N SER A 38 25.54 32.75 19.79
CA SER A 38 25.86 32.63 18.37
C SER A 38 27.35 32.84 18.07
N GLU A 39 28.01 33.74 18.81
CA GLU A 39 29.45 33.98 18.69
C GLU A 39 30.29 32.80 19.18
N ASP A 40 29.92 32.21 20.32
CA ASP A 40 30.64 31.08 20.91
C ASP A 40 30.55 29.84 20.02
N HIS A 41 29.38 29.56 19.44
CA HIS A 41 29.21 28.48 18.47
C HIS A 41 30.03 28.69 17.19
N ARG A 42 30.12 29.94 16.72
CA ARG A 42 30.88 30.30 15.53
C ARG A 42 32.39 30.19 15.76
N LYS A 43 32.88 30.60 16.93
CA LYS A 43 34.27 30.41 17.38
C LYS A 43 34.60 28.92 17.49
N TRP A 44 33.75 28.13 18.13
CA TRP A 44 33.90 26.67 18.24
C TRP A 44 33.97 25.98 16.86
N TRP A 45 33.06 26.32 15.94
CA TRP A 45 33.04 25.75 14.60
C TRP A 45 34.30 26.08 13.79
N SER A 46 34.72 27.35 13.82
CA SER A 46 35.91 27.83 13.11
C SER A 46 37.23 27.30 13.69
N GLY A 47 37.24 26.88 14.96
CA GLY A 47 38.40 26.26 15.63
C GLY A 47 38.57 24.76 15.35
N LEU A 48 37.58 24.10 14.74
CA LEU A 48 37.67 22.69 14.35
C LEU A 48 38.51 22.51 13.08
N SER A 49 39.31 21.44 13.05
CA SER A 49 40.05 21.08 11.83
C SER A 49 39.09 20.75 10.67
N PRO A 50 39.48 20.95 9.40
CA PRO A 50 38.63 20.65 8.24
C PRO A 50 38.11 19.20 8.22
N ARG A 51 38.90 18.26 8.74
CA ARG A 51 38.50 16.85 8.90
C ARG A 51 37.38 16.71 9.93
N ASN A 52 37.45 17.40 11.06
CA ASN A 52 36.43 17.32 12.11
C ASN A 52 35.14 18.03 11.71
N GLN A 53 35.21 19.15 10.98
CA GLN A 53 34.04 19.80 10.39
C GLN A 53 33.32 18.88 9.40
N THR A 54 34.08 18.16 8.56
CA THR A 54 33.51 17.18 7.62
C THR A 54 32.82 16.04 8.37
N ILE A 55 33.43 15.50 9.43
CA ILE A 55 32.83 14.46 10.26
C ILE A 55 31.54 14.96 10.95
N ALA A 56 31.52 16.20 11.43
CA ALA A 56 30.34 16.80 12.05
C ALA A 56 29.18 16.96 11.04
N ILE A 57 29.47 17.39 9.81
CA ILE A 57 28.46 17.48 8.74
C ILE A 57 27.94 16.09 8.35
N CYS A 58 28.82 15.10 8.19
CA CYS A 58 28.44 13.73 7.86
C CYS A 58 27.60 13.08 8.97
N SER A 59 27.95 13.29 10.23
CA SER A 59 27.20 12.75 11.37
C SER A 59 25.83 13.39 11.53
N ALA A 60 25.71 14.72 11.41
CA ALA A 60 24.43 15.42 11.47
C ALA A 60 23.49 15.00 10.32
N SER A 61 24.03 14.82 9.12
CA SER A 61 23.24 14.36 7.96
C SER A 61 22.80 12.89 8.09
N LEU A 62 23.67 12.00 8.57
CA LEU A 62 23.32 10.61 8.85
C LEU A 62 22.22 10.49 9.91
N LEU A 63 22.32 11.22 11.02
CA LEU A 63 21.31 11.22 12.08
C LEU A 63 19.96 11.73 11.58
N SER A 64 19.96 12.77 10.74
CA SER A 64 18.75 13.31 10.12
C SER A 64 18.06 12.27 9.22
N ILE A 65 18.84 11.55 8.42
CA ILE A 65 18.32 10.48 7.55
C ILE A 65 17.72 9.34 8.39
N ILE A 66 18.42 8.91 9.45
CA ILE A 66 17.94 7.84 10.34
C ILE A 66 16.60 8.24 10.98
N LEU A 67 16.49 9.47 11.50
CA LEU A 67 15.24 9.97 12.09
C LEU A 67 14.09 9.97 11.09
N ILE A 68 14.34 10.42 9.85
CA ILE A 68 13.33 10.41 8.78
C ILE A 68 12.87 8.98 8.48
N ILE A 69 13.80 8.02 8.34
CA ILE A 69 13.47 6.62 8.08
C ILE A 69 12.67 6.04 9.26
N SER A 70 13.09 6.28 10.50
CA SER A 70 12.38 5.81 11.70
C SER A 70 10.95 6.33 11.77
N VAL A 71 10.75 7.62 11.49
CA VAL A 71 9.40 8.22 11.45
C VAL A 71 8.56 7.61 10.34
N ILE A 72 9.12 7.36 9.15
CA ILE A 72 8.41 6.69 8.06
C ILE A 72 7.99 5.27 8.48
N CYS A 73 8.91 4.47 9.04
CA CYS A 73 8.61 3.11 9.50
C CYS A 73 7.54 3.07 10.60
N LEU A 74 7.51 4.07 11.50
CA LEU A 74 6.47 4.21 12.52
C LEU A 74 5.11 4.58 11.94
N LEU A 75 5.09 5.41 10.89
CA LEU A 75 3.85 5.92 10.29
C LEU A 75 3.29 5.02 9.17
N THR A 76 4.08 4.10 8.62
CA THR A 76 3.62 3.09 7.68
C THR A 76 3.43 1.76 8.43
N PRO A 77 2.25 1.48 9.01
CA PRO A 77 2.01 0.17 9.58
C PRO A 77 2.25 -0.88 8.50
N VAL A 78 3.06 -1.89 8.81
CA VAL A 78 3.22 -3.04 7.91
C VAL A 78 1.81 -3.62 7.69
N GLU A 79 1.36 -3.69 6.45
CA GLU A 79 0.00 -4.16 6.15
C GLU A 79 -0.10 -5.64 6.54
N ASN A 80 -0.62 -5.90 7.74
CA ASN A 80 -0.84 -7.26 8.23
C ASN A 80 -2.24 -7.75 7.84
N SER A 81 -2.54 -7.74 6.54
CA SER A 81 -3.79 -8.28 6.01
C SER A 81 -3.69 -9.77 5.70
N THR A 82 -4.82 -10.46 5.80
CA THR A 82 -4.93 -11.86 5.38
C THR A 82 -4.65 -11.99 3.88
N LEU A 83 -3.86 -12.99 3.49
CA LEU A 83 -3.60 -13.27 2.07
C LEU A 83 -4.80 -13.99 1.46
N LEU A 84 -5.27 -13.50 0.31
CA LEU A 84 -6.32 -14.11 -0.48
C LEU A 84 -6.00 -13.90 -1.96
N GLY A 85 -5.87 -15.00 -2.68
CA GLY A 85 -5.64 -15.04 -4.12
C GLY A 85 -6.80 -15.74 -4.83
N LEU A 86 -7.10 -15.27 -6.04
CA LEU A 86 -8.09 -15.85 -6.93
C LEU A 86 -7.40 -16.20 -8.25
N ASN A 87 -7.62 -17.41 -8.75
CA ASN A 87 -7.06 -17.88 -10.00
C ASN A 87 -8.17 -17.94 -11.05
N PHE A 88 -7.90 -17.36 -12.23
CA PHE A 88 -8.78 -17.43 -13.38
C PHE A 88 -8.13 -18.28 -14.44
N ASN A 89 -8.61 -19.51 -14.56
CA ASN A 89 -8.20 -20.43 -15.61
C ASN A 89 -9.37 -20.64 -16.60
N PRO A 90 -9.17 -20.45 -17.91
CA PRO A 90 -10.20 -20.73 -18.90
C PRO A 90 -10.78 -22.15 -18.84
N SER A 91 -10.00 -23.14 -18.36
CA SER A 91 -10.49 -24.51 -18.15
C SER A 91 -11.60 -24.63 -17.10
N ASN A 92 -11.80 -23.61 -16.27
CA ASN A 92 -12.78 -23.62 -15.18
C ASN A 92 -14.17 -23.11 -15.59
N GLY A 93 -14.42 -22.98 -16.91
CA GLY A 93 -15.67 -22.49 -17.48
C GLY A 93 -15.70 -20.98 -17.72
N PHE A 94 -14.57 -20.29 -17.52
CA PHE A 94 -14.39 -18.87 -17.81
C PHE A 94 -13.87 -18.65 -19.22
N VAL A 95 -14.39 -17.64 -19.92
CA VAL A 95 -13.97 -17.29 -21.28
C VAL A 95 -12.88 -16.22 -21.24
N ASN A 96 -13.11 -15.15 -20.48
CA ASN A 96 -12.16 -14.07 -20.27
C ASN A 96 -12.42 -13.36 -18.93
N ALA A 97 -11.49 -12.50 -18.54
CA ALA A 97 -11.60 -11.64 -17.37
C ALA A 97 -11.21 -10.21 -17.78
N ASP A 98 -12.09 -9.27 -17.48
CA ASP A 98 -11.96 -7.84 -17.78
C ASP A 98 -12.20 -7.02 -16.50
N TYR A 99 -11.96 -5.72 -16.60
CA TYR A 99 -12.28 -4.75 -15.55
C TYR A 99 -13.19 -3.66 -16.11
N THR A 100 -14.17 -3.24 -15.32
CA THR A 100 -14.96 -2.03 -15.61
C THR A 100 -14.13 -0.77 -15.45
N ASP A 101 -14.62 0.36 -15.98
CA ASP A 101 -14.01 1.68 -15.77
C ASP A 101 -13.94 2.07 -14.29
N SER A 102 -14.85 1.52 -13.46
CA SER A 102 -14.85 1.65 -12.00
C SER A 102 -13.87 0.72 -11.28
N GLY A 103 -13.11 -0.11 -12.01
CA GLY A 103 -12.14 -1.07 -11.47
C GLY A 103 -12.75 -2.35 -10.91
N GLU A 104 -14.05 -2.60 -11.13
CA GLU A 104 -14.69 -3.85 -10.75
C GLU A 104 -14.34 -4.95 -11.74
N MET A 105 -13.96 -6.11 -11.22
CA MET A 105 -13.62 -7.26 -12.03
C MET A 105 -14.88 -7.94 -12.58
N ILE A 106 -14.88 -8.22 -13.89
CA ILE A 106 -15.92 -9.00 -14.57
C ILE A 106 -15.27 -10.20 -15.23
N VAL A 107 -15.84 -11.37 -14.99
CA VAL A 107 -15.39 -12.64 -15.54
C VAL A 107 -16.50 -13.15 -16.43
N CYS A 108 -16.23 -13.36 -17.71
CA CYS A 108 -17.26 -13.81 -18.62
C CYS A 108 -17.29 -15.33 -18.75
N ILE A 109 -18.47 -15.86 -19.03
CA ILE A 109 -18.75 -17.27 -19.27
C ILE A 109 -19.62 -17.40 -20.52
N ALA A 110 -19.59 -18.55 -21.17
CA ALA A 110 -20.51 -18.80 -22.29
C ALA A 110 -21.98 -18.82 -21.81
N ASN A 111 -22.92 -18.38 -22.66
CA ASN A 111 -24.36 -18.36 -22.36
C ASN A 111 -24.92 -19.68 -21.83
N ASN A 112 -24.40 -20.82 -22.31
CA ASN A 112 -24.86 -22.16 -21.93
C ASN A 112 -24.13 -22.74 -20.71
N THR A 113 -23.16 -22.04 -20.13
CA THR A 113 -22.45 -22.50 -18.94
C THR A 113 -23.41 -22.57 -17.75
N THR A 114 -23.49 -23.76 -17.14
CA THR A 114 -24.32 -24.04 -15.96
C THR A 114 -23.50 -24.22 -14.70
N GLN A 115 -22.18 -24.34 -14.81
CA GLN A 115 -21.27 -24.51 -13.69
C GLN A 115 -19.92 -23.87 -13.98
N CYS A 116 -19.33 -23.24 -12.96
CA CYS A 116 -17.97 -22.72 -13.00
C CYS A 116 -17.21 -23.15 -11.74
N LEU A 117 -15.91 -23.36 -11.89
CA LEU A 117 -15.03 -23.65 -10.76
C LEU A 117 -14.29 -22.37 -10.34
N ILE A 118 -14.60 -21.86 -9.15
CA ILE A 118 -13.78 -20.84 -8.50
C ILE A 118 -12.63 -21.55 -7.79
N ASN A 119 -11.39 -21.17 -8.08
CA ASN A 119 -10.24 -21.66 -7.34
C ASN A 119 -9.27 -20.52 -7.01
N GLY A 120 -8.44 -20.75 -6.00
CA GLY A 120 -7.50 -19.74 -5.51
C GLY A 120 -6.75 -20.27 -4.32
N SER A 121 -6.13 -19.37 -3.57
CA SER A 121 -5.37 -19.72 -2.38
C SER A 121 -5.54 -18.71 -1.26
N SER A 122 -5.30 -19.16 -0.05
CA SER A 122 -5.16 -18.30 1.12
C SER A 122 -3.95 -18.75 1.93
N GLU A 123 -3.65 -18.04 3.01
CA GLU A 123 -2.57 -18.44 3.90
C GLU A 123 -3.01 -19.49 4.92
N VAL A 124 -2.04 -20.18 5.51
CA VAL A 124 -2.26 -21.18 6.55
C VAL A 124 -3.12 -20.65 7.70
N ASN A 125 -4.07 -21.47 8.16
CA ASN A 125 -5.04 -21.17 9.22
C ASN A 125 -5.97 -19.97 8.93
N ALA A 126 -6.08 -19.53 7.68
CA ALA A 126 -7.14 -18.61 7.28
C ALA A 126 -8.46 -19.36 7.07
N THR A 127 -9.58 -18.68 7.29
CA THR A 127 -10.91 -19.16 6.90
C THR A 127 -11.37 -18.40 5.68
N VAL A 128 -11.68 -19.12 4.60
CA VAL A 128 -12.25 -18.56 3.37
C VAL A 128 -13.75 -18.80 3.34
N THR A 129 -14.53 -17.76 3.07
CA THR A 129 -15.97 -17.87 2.88
C THR A 129 -16.41 -17.22 1.57
N ILE A 130 -17.48 -17.74 0.98
CA ILE A 130 -18.11 -17.20 -0.22
C ILE A 130 -19.52 -16.72 0.08
N THR A 131 -19.88 -15.59 -0.53
CA THR A 131 -21.23 -15.01 -0.48
C THR A 131 -21.65 -14.56 -1.88
N SER A 132 -22.90 -14.84 -2.23
CA SER A 132 -23.56 -14.37 -3.45
C SER A 132 -25.07 -14.35 -3.22
N SER A 133 -25.65 -13.16 -3.17
CA SER A 133 -27.11 -12.99 -3.04
C SER A 133 -27.85 -13.54 -4.26
N ASP A 134 -27.28 -13.40 -5.45
CA ASP A 134 -27.90 -13.84 -6.71
C ASP A 134 -28.03 -15.36 -6.80
N LEU A 135 -27.21 -16.08 -6.03
CA LEU A 135 -27.20 -17.54 -5.95
C LEU A 135 -27.77 -18.08 -4.63
N GLY A 136 -28.18 -17.22 -3.69
CA GLY A 136 -28.62 -17.62 -2.36
C GLY A 136 -27.51 -18.24 -1.50
N ILE A 137 -26.25 -17.90 -1.75
CA ILE A 137 -25.09 -18.38 -0.99
C ILE A 137 -24.74 -17.33 0.06
N TYR A 138 -24.74 -17.70 1.34
CA TYR A 138 -24.51 -16.77 2.45
C TYR A 138 -23.41 -17.29 3.37
N ASN A 139 -22.26 -16.61 3.38
CA ASN A 139 -21.11 -16.87 4.26
C ASN A 139 -20.72 -18.34 4.33
N GLN A 140 -20.76 -19.04 3.20
CA GLN A 140 -20.44 -20.46 3.17
C GLN A 140 -18.93 -20.64 3.25
N THR A 141 -18.46 -21.42 4.22
CA THR A 141 -17.02 -21.75 4.33
C THR A 141 -16.57 -22.64 3.19
N ILE A 142 -15.43 -22.30 2.58
CA ILE A 142 -14.76 -23.13 1.58
C ILE A 142 -13.57 -23.81 2.27
N PRO A 143 -13.48 -25.14 2.25
CA PRO A 143 -12.32 -25.83 2.83
C PRO A 143 -11.05 -25.52 2.04
N LEU A 144 -9.95 -25.39 2.78
CA LEU A 144 -8.60 -25.32 2.22
C LEU A 144 -7.98 -26.72 2.16
N ASP A 145 -7.21 -27.01 1.11
CA ASP A 145 -6.38 -28.21 1.03
C ASP A 145 -5.07 -28.06 1.81
N ALA A 146 -4.21 -29.09 1.75
CA ALA A 146 -2.93 -29.11 2.48
C ALA A 146 -1.96 -28.02 2.01
N GLU A 147 -2.09 -27.59 0.75
CA GLU A 147 -1.33 -26.52 0.12
C GLU A 147 -1.97 -25.14 0.33
N ASN A 148 -3.08 -25.06 1.07
CA ASN A 148 -3.88 -23.86 1.33
C ASN A 148 -4.57 -23.27 0.09
N ASN A 149 -4.83 -24.10 -0.91
CA ASN A 149 -5.70 -23.75 -2.03
C ASN A 149 -7.15 -24.07 -1.71
N PHE A 150 -8.06 -23.38 -2.39
CA PHE A 150 -9.49 -23.67 -2.36
C PHE A 150 -10.03 -23.90 -3.75
N ALA A 151 -11.10 -24.68 -3.80
CA ALA A 151 -11.88 -24.99 -4.98
C ALA A 151 -13.36 -25.00 -4.61
N TYR A 152 -14.17 -24.24 -5.34
CA TYR A 152 -15.61 -24.12 -5.09
C TYR A 152 -16.38 -24.10 -6.40
N ASN A 153 -17.27 -25.08 -6.59
CA ASN A 153 -18.13 -25.17 -7.75
C ASN A 153 -19.38 -24.30 -7.57
N ILE A 154 -19.52 -23.31 -8.43
CA ILE A 154 -20.72 -22.49 -8.54
C ILE A 154 -21.67 -23.09 -9.57
N ASN A 155 -22.92 -23.29 -9.18
CA ASN A 155 -24.01 -23.56 -10.12
C ASN A 155 -24.61 -22.24 -10.61
N ILE A 156 -24.70 -22.09 -11.93
CA ILE A 156 -25.15 -20.85 -12.58
C ILE A 156 -26.57 -21.05 -13.13
N PRO A 157 -27.56 -20.35 -12.56
CA PRO A 157 -28.93 -20.42 -13.06
C PRO A 157 -29.04 -19.98 -14.51
N LYS A 158 -29.97 -20.58 -15.27
CA LYS A 158 -30.19 -20.22 -16.68
C LYS A 158 -30.70 -18.80 -16.86
N ASN A 159 -31.47 -18.30 -15.89
CA ASN A 159 -32.18 -17.02 -15.91
C ASN A 159 -31.37 -15.83 -15.36
N VAL A 160 -30.11 -16.01 -14.96
CA VAL A 160 -29.27 -14.94 -14.44
C VAL A 160 -28.19 -14.58 -15.46
N SER A 161 -28.10 -13.28 -15.80
CA SER A 161 -27.15 -12.74 -16.77
C SER A 161 -25.85 -12.25 -16.13
N ILE A 162 -25.93 -11.76 -14.90
CA ILE A 162 -24.79 -11.31 -14.10
C ILE A 162 -24.96 -11.74 -12.64
N ILE A 163 -23.89 -12.27 -12.06
CA ILE A 163 -23.84 -12.76 -10.68
C ILE A 163 -22.71 -12.04 -9.97
N LYS A 164 -22.99 -11.44 -8.81
CA LYS A 164 -21.96 -10.90 -7.93
C LYS A 164 -21.48 -11.97 -6.96
N ILE A 165 -20.16 -12.15 -6.91
CA ILE A 165 -19.48 -13.02 -5.95
C ILE A 165 -18.59 -12.19 -5.05
N THR A 166 -18.64 -12.49 -3.76
CA THR A 166 -17.66 -12.01 -2.79
C THR A 166 -16.98 -13.19 -2.11
N LEU A 167 -15.65 -13.21 -2.15
CA LEU A 167 -14.81 -14.07 -1.34
C LEU A 167 -14.25 -13.26 -0.17
N TYR A 168 -14.31 -13.82 1.03
CA TYR A 168 -13.71 -13.26 2.23
C TYR A 168 -12.67 -14.22 2.77
N ALA A 169 -11.55 -13.69 3.26
CA ALA A 169 -10.55 -14.42 4.02
C ALA A 169 -10.33 -13.73 5.36
N THR A 170 -10.47 -14.51 6.43
CA THR A 170 -10.31 -14.05 7.81
C THR A 170 -9.22 -14.85 8.51
N LYS A 171 -8.42 -14.18 9.35
CA LYS A 171 -7.39 -14.81 10.16
C LYS A 171 -7.17 -14.01 11.43
N SER A 172 -7.07 -14.71 12.56
CA SER A 172 -6.85 -14.06 13.85
C SER A 172 -5.59 -13.18 13.82
N ALA A 173 -5.68 -12.02 14.47
CA ALA A 173 -4.63 -11.00 14.54
C ALA A 173 -4.20 -10.39 13.19
N LYS A 174 -4.95 -10.62 12.10
CA LYS A 174 -4.78 -9.96 10.81
C LYS A 174 -6.04 -9.19 10.41
N LYS A 175 -5.86 -8.21 9.52
CA LYS A 175 -6.99 -7.51 8.89
C LYS A 175 -7.60 -8.41 7.83
N ASP A 176 -8.93 -8.51 7.82
CA ASP A 176 -9.66 -9.30 6.83
C ASP A 176 -9.41 -8.80 5.39
N ARG A 177 -9.49 -9.73 4.45
CA ARG A 177 -9.36 -9.45 3.02
C ARG A 177 -10.58 -9.96 2.29
N TYR A 178 -10.99 -9.24 1.25
CA TYR A 178 -12.07 -9.67 0.38
C TYR A 178 -11.75 -9.41 -1.08
N ILE A 179 -12.36 -10.20 -1.96
CA ILE A 179 -12.33 -10.04 -3.41
C ILE A 179 -13.78 -10.01 -3.89
N ASN A 180 -14.15 -8.95 -4.60
CA ASN A 180 -15.44 -8.81 -5.27
C ASN A 180 -15.24 -8.95 -6.77
N PHE A 181 -16.07 -9.75 -7.42
CA PHE A 181 -16.09 -9.86 -8.87
C PHE A 181 -17.48 -10.25 -9.36
N PHE A 182 -17.73 -10.02 -10.64
CA PHE A 182 -18.96 -10.43 -11.30
C PHE A 182 -18.69 -11.58 -12.27
N ILE A 183 -19.62 -12.51 -12.36
CA ILE A 183 -19.68 -13.52 -13.42
C ILE A 183 -20.77 -13.10 -14.39
N LYS A 184 -20.43 -12.91 -15.67
CA LYS A 184 -21.36 -12.43 -16.70
C LYS A 184 -21.47 -13.43 -17.86
N LYS A 185 -22.69 -13.72 -18.30
CA LYS A 185 -22.93 -14.50 -19.53
C LYS A 185 -22.73 -13.64 -20.78
N GLN A 186 -22.07 -14.22 -21.78
CA GLN A 186 -21.92 -13.69 -23.15
C GLN A 186 -22.89 -14.37 -24.10
#